data_AF-A0A7S0JFI3-F1
#
_entry.id   AF-A0A7S0JFI3-F1
#
_cell.length_a   1.000
_cell.length_b   1.000
_cell.length_c   1.000
_cell.angle_alpha   90.00
_cell.angle_beta   90.00
_cell.angle_gamma   90.00
#
_symmetry.space_group_name_H-M   'P 1'
#
loop_
_entity.id
_entity.type
_entity.pdbx_description
1 polymer ?
#
loop_
_entity_poly.entity_id
_entity_poly.type
_entity_poly.pdbx_seq_one_letter_code
_entity_poly.pdbx_strand_id
1 'polypeptide(L)'
;CGLEGYMCINVLVYEVEMAAAEELARAAEAAGVDGLIVQDVGLASRLKVVAPELPLHASTQMSISDADGARFAARTLGARTIVLVRELSIADIQMITAAVPETNVEVF
;
A
#
# COMPACT_ATOMS: atom_id res chain seq x y z
N CYS A 1 6.80 -20.80 -14.29
CA CYS A 1 6.34 -20.63 -12.91
C CYS A 1 7.27 -19.61 -12.28
N GLY A 2 6.83 -18.35 -12.17
CA GLY A 2 7.53 -17.33 -11.39
C GLY A 2 6.86 -17.24 -10.01
N LEU A 3 7.64 -16.92 -8.98
CA LEU A 3 7.12 -16.47 -7.69
C LEU A 3 7.05 -14.96 -7.74
N GLU A 4 5.94 -14.36 -7.30
CA GLU A 4 5.85 -12.92 -7.12
C GLU A 4 6.63 -12.50 -5.87
N GLY A 5 7.50 -11.50 -6.01
CA GLY A 5 8.33 -10.94 -4.96
C GLY A 5 7.90 -9.52 -4.61
N TYR A 6 7.41 -9.33 -3.39
CA TYR A 6 7.03 -8.01 -2.88
C TYR A 6 8.07 -7.49 -1.89
N MET A 7 8.36 -6.19 -1.93
CA MET A 7 9.24 -5.54 -0.97
C MET A 7 8.45 -4.70 0.02
N CYS A 8 8.72 -4.89 1.31
CA CYS A 8 8.09 -4.11 2.37
C CYS A 8 8.91 -2.86 2.72
N ILE A 9 8.29 -1.69 2.63
CA ILE A 9 8.74 -0.43 3.23
C ILE A 9 7.62 0.04 4.17
N ASN A 10 7.26 -0.85 5.08
CA ASN A 10 6.13 -0.73 6.00
C ASN A 10 6.58 -0.22 7.38
N VAL A 11 7.42 0.82 7.38
CA VAL A 11 7.81 1.56 8.58
C VAL A 11 7.33 3.00 8.45
N LEU A 12 7.21 3.69 9.58
CA LEU A 12 7.07 5.15 9.56
C LEU A 12 8.40 5.76 9.11
N VAL A 13 8.34 6.72 8.19
CA VAL A 13 9.52 7.33 7.59
C VAL A 13 9.65 8.75 8.13
N TYR A 14 10.71 9.03 8.88
CA TYR A 14 10.95 10.38 9.37
C TYR A 14 11.42 11.30 8.23
N GLU A 15 11.23 12.62 8.38
CA GLU A 15 11.56 13.60 7.33
C GLU A 15 13.00 13.45 6.81
N VAL A 16 13.96 13.20 7.71
CA VAL A 16 15.38 13.02 7.35
C VAL A 16 15.67 11.71 6.62
N GLU A 17 14.75 10.75 6.68
CA GLU A 17 14.87 9.42 6.05
C GLU A 17 14.12 9.35 4.72
N MET A 18 13.26 10.32 4.41
CA MET A 18 12.38 10.28 3.24
C MET A 18 13.16 10.15 1.93
N ALA A 19 14.27 10.88 1.78
CA ALA A 19 15.12 10.76 0.60
C ALA A 19 15.71 9.35 0.44
N ALA A 20 16.09 8.70 1.54
CA ALA A 20 16.61 7.34 1.52
C ALA A 20 15.50 6.31 1.22
N ALA A 21 14.28 6.53 1.75
CA ALA A 21 13.13 5.68 1.46
C ALA A 21 12.70 5.75 -0.01
N GLU A 22 12.73 6.94 -0.62
CA GLU A 22 12.48 7.10 -2.05
C GLU A 22 13.55 6.41 -2.91
N GLU A 23 14.82 6.48 -2.49
CA GLU A 23 15.90 5.79 -3.19
C GLU A 23 15.77 4.27 -3.09
N LEU A 24 15.31 3.78 -1.94
CA LEU A 24 15.00 2.36 -1.77
C LEU A 24 13.88 1.90 -2.69
N ALA A 25 12.83 2.73 -2.86
CA ALA A 25 11.74 2.44 -3.79
C ALA A 25 12.21 2.43 -5.26
N ARG A 26 13.08 3.37 -5.66
CA ARG A 26 13.72 3.36 -6.99
C ARG A 26 14.56 2.11 -7.22
N ALA A 27 15.35 1.71 -6.22
CA ALA A 27 16.17 0.51 -6.28
C ALA A 27 15.30 -0.76 -6.39
N ALA A 28 14.16 -0.80 -5.68
CA ALA A 28 13.21 -1.90 -5.77
C ALA A 28 12.61 -2.01 -7.19
N GLU A 29 12.24 -0.88 -7.81
CA GLU A 29 11.70 -0.85 -9.18
C GLU A 29 12.75 -1.33 -10.18
N ALA A 30 13.99 -0.84 -10.05
CA ALA A 30 15.10 -1.26 -10.89
C ALA A 30 15.46 -2.76 -10.73
N ALA A 31 15.22 -3.32 -9.55
CA ALA A 31 15.41 -4.75 -9.27
C ALA A 31 14.28 -5.64 -9.82
N GLY A 32 13.17 -5.05 -10.28
CA GLY A 32 12.04 -5.77 -10.85
C GLY A 32 11.22 -6.54 -9.81
N VAL A 33 11.04 -5.99 -8.61
CA VAL A 33 10.05 -6.53 -7.66
C VAL A 33 8.64 -6.32 -8.20
N ASP A 34 7.68 -7.14 -7.78
CA ASP A 34 6.31 -7.12 -8.30
C ASP A 34 5.42 -6.08 -7.60
N GLY A 35 5.89 -5.47 -6.49
CA GLY A 35 5.17 -4.40 -5.81
C GLY A 35 5.78 -3.98 -4.47
N LEU A 36 5.26 -2.87 -3.92
CA LEU A 36 5.67 -2.31 -2.64
C LEU A 36 4.56 -2.41 -1.59
N ILE A 37 4.86 -2.93 -0.41
CA ILE A 37 3.96 -2.92 0.75
C ILE A 37 4.38 -1.79 1.68
N VAL A 38 3.53 -0.78 1.86
CA VAL A 38 3.93 0.51 2.47
C VAL A 38 3.02 0.89 3.62
N GLN A 39 3.58 1.54 4.63
CA GLN A 39 2.85 2.09 5.78
C GLN A 39 2.76 3.62 5.71
N ASP A 40 3.88 4.29 5.48
CA ASP A 40 3.95 5.75 5.59
C ASP A 40 3.16 6.45 4.47
N VAL A 41 2.20 7.29 4.84
CA VAL A 41 1.33 8.01 3.90
C VAL A 41 2.13 9.02 3.06
N GLY A 42 3.16 9.63 3.65
CA GLY A 42 4.05 10.56 2.95
C GLY A 42 4.80 9.84 1.84
N LEU A 43 5.47 8.73 2.15
CA LEU A 43 6.13 7.89 1.16
C LEU A 43 5.13 7.38 0.11
N ALA A 44 4.01 6.78 0.54
CA ALA A 44 2.99 6.24 -0.36
C ALA A 44 2.49 7.27 -1.38
N SER A 45 2.29 8.53 -0.94
CA SER A 45 1.85 9.62 -1.83
C SER A 45 2.87 9.99 -2.91
N ARG A 46 4.17 9.74 -2.67
CA ARG A 46 5.28 10.06 -3.59
C ARG A 46 5.60 8.92 -4.55
N LEU A 47 5.21 7.68 -4.23
CA LEU A 47 5.56 6.50 -5.05
C LEU A 47 5.04 6.57 -6.48
N LYS A 48 3.89 7.22 -6.72
CA LYS A 48 3.39 7.49 -8.09
C LYS A 48 4.37 8.28 -8.97
N VAL A 49 5.33 8.98 -8.37
CA VAL A 49 6.37 9.74 -9.07
C VAL A 49 7.73 9.03 -8.97
N VAL A 50 8.02 8.42 -7.82
CA VAL A 50 9.33 7.85 -7.47
C VAL A 50 9.55 6.47 -8.08
N ALA A 51 8.51 5.63 -8.11
CA ALA A 51 8.52 4.26 -8.61
C ALA A 51 7.14 3.94 -9.24
N PRO A 52 6.78 4.60 -10.37
CA PRO A 52 5.43 4.56 -10.94
C PRO A 52 5.02 3.19 -11.50
N GLU A 53 5.98 2.32 -11.83
CA GLU A 53 5.69 1.00 -12.40
C GLU A 53 5.40 -0.05 -11.31
N LEU A 54 5.77 0.24 -10.05
CA LEU A 54 5.50 -0.66 -8.93
C LEU A 54 4.09 -0.44 -8.37
N PRO A 55 3.23 -1.48 -8.37
CA PRO A 55 1.93 -1.37 -7.71
C PRO A 55 2.11 -1.23 -6.19
N LEU A 56 1.34 -0.31 -5.62
CA LEU A 56 1.30 -0.04 -4.20
C LEU A 56 0.31 -0.97 -3.48
N HIS A 57 0.77 -1.64 -2.44
CA HIS A 57 -0.03 -2.36 -1.46
C HIS A 57 -0.05 -1.56 -0.15
N ALA A 58 -1.23 -1.14 0.30
CA ALA A 58 -1.40 -0.51 1.60
C ALA A 58 -1.27 -1.57 2.69
N SER A 59 -0.25 -1.44 3.54
CA SER A 59 0.01 -2.37 4.66
C SER A 59 -1.11 -2.31 5.69
N THR A 60 -1.34 -3.42 6.41
CA THR A 60 -2.18 -3.45 7.63
C THR A 60 -1.78 -2.35 8.62
N GLN A 61 -0.50 -1.97 8.65
CA GLN A 61 0.02 -0.90 9.51
C GLN A 61 -0.44 0.52 9.11
N MET A 62 -1.11 0.68 7.98
CA MET A 62 -1.83 1.91 7.64
C MET A 62 -3.14 2.06 8.43
N SER A 63 -3.54 1.02 9.18
CA SER A 63 -4.70 1.03 10.07
C SER A 63 -6.03 1.34 9.36
N ILE A 64 -6.20 0.85 8.13
CA ILE A 64 -7.43 1.04 7.37
C ILE A 64 -8.51 0.10 7.91
N SER A 65 -9.50 0.67 8.57
CA SER A 65 -10.61 -0.05 9.21
C SER A 65 -12.00 0.40 8.75
N ASP A 66 -12.07 1.29 7.75
CA ASP A 66 -13.32 1.83 7.25
C ASP A 66 -13.25 2.17 5.75
N ALA A 67 -14.42 2.49 5.18
CA ALA A 67 -14.56 2.77 3.76
C ALA A 67 -13.90 4.07 3.31
N ASP A 68 -13.73 5.07 4.20
CA ASP A 68 -13.07 6.33 3.87
C ASP A 68 -11.55 6.13 3.77
N GLY A 69 -10.96 5.39 4.71
CA GLY A 69 -9.57 4.97 4.66
C GLY A 69 -9.27 4.14 3.42
N ALA A 70 -10.17 3.21 3.06
CA ALA A 70 -10.02 2.42 1.84
C ALA A 70 -10.10 3.27 0.56
N ARG A 71 -11.06 4.20 0.48
CA ARG A 71 -11.15 5.16 -0.64
C ARG A 71 -9.93 6.06 -0.74
N PHE A 72 -9.40 6.51 0.40
CA PHE A 72 -8.18 7.31 0.45
C PHE A 72 -6.98 6.54 -0.10
N ALA A 73 -6.76 5.30 0.35
CA ALA A 73 -5.70 4.46 -0.16
C ALA A 73 -5.85 4.18 -1.66
N ALA A 74 -7.04 3.78 -2.10
CA ALA A 74 -7.31 3.47 -3.50
C ALA A 74 -7.16 4.70 -4.42
N ARG A 75 -7.85 5.80 -4.12
CA ARG A 75 -7.97 6.94 -5.03
C ARG A 75 -6.84 7.93 -4.88
N THR A 76 -6.50 8.29 -3.64
CA THR A 76 -5.48 9.30 -3.37
C THR A 76 -4.09 8.70 -3.48
N LEU A 77 -3.82 7.58 -2.79
CA LEU A 77 -2.51 6.95 -2.80
C LEU A 77 -2.28 6.03 -4.00
N GLY A 78 -3.35 5.61 -4.70
CA GLY A 78 -3.23 4.71 -5.86
C GLY A 78 -2.91 3.27 -5.46
N ALA A 79 -3.28 2.85 -4.24
CA ALA A 79 -3.09 1.49 -3.79
C ALA A 79 -3.91 0.53 -4.67
N ARG A 80 -3.24 -0.47 -5.22
CA ARG A 80 -3.86 -1.58 -5.96
C ARG A 80 -4.43 -2.63 -5.02
N THR A 81 -3.78 -2.82 -3.88
CA THR A 81 -4.21 -3.74 -2.83
C THR A 81 -4.26 -3.02 -1.50
N ILE A 82 -5.31 -3.28 -0.72
CA ILE A 82 -5.47 -2.77 0.65
C ILE A 82 -5.54 -3.96 1.59
N VAL A 83 -4.58 -4.06 2.49
CA VAL A 83 -4.59 -5.06 3.55
C VAL A 83 -5.25 -4.44 4.78
N LEU A 84 -6.43 -4.93 5.16
CA LEU A 84 -7.19 -4.38 6.27
C LEU A 84 -6.60 -4.82 7.63
N VAL A 85 -7.02 -4.11 8.68
CA VAL A 85 -6.78 -4.52 10.08
C VAL A 85 -7.54 -5.80 10.43
N ARG A 86 -7.05 -6.53 11.44
CA ARG A 86 -7.57 -7.86 11.81
C ARG A 86 -8.81 -7.81 12.69
N GLU A 87 -9.10 -6.65 13.24
CA GLU A 87 -10.17 -6.40 14.21
C GLU A 87 -11.50 -6.00 13.55
N LEU A 88 -11.77 -6.52 12.35
CA LEU A 88 -13.00 -6.24 11.59
C LEU A 88 -13.92 -7.46 11.54
N SER A 89 -15.23 -7.22 11.60
CA SER A 89 -16.21 -8.27 11.30
C SER A 89 -16.30 -8.53 9.79
N ILE A 90 -16.84 -9.69 9.40
CA ILE A 90 -17.10 -10.00 7.99
C ILE A 90 -18.02 -8.94 7.34
N ALA A 91 -18.99 -8.43 8.10
CA ALA A 91 -19.89 -7.38 7.62
C ALA A 91 -19.14 -6.07 7.33
N ASP A 92 -18.18 -5.69 8.20
CA ASP A 92 -17.34 -4.50 7.98
C ASP A 92 -16.46 -4.67 6.74
N ILE A 93 -15.82 -5.83 6.60
CA ILE A 93 -14.99 -6.16 5.42
C ILE A 93 -15.83 -6.06 4.12
N GLN A 94 -17.06 -6.56 4.12
CA GLN A 94 -17.96 -6.47 2.98
C GLN A 94 -18.31 -5.03 2.63
N MET A 95 -18.62 -4.19 3.63
CA MET A 95 -18.91 -2.76 3.41
C MET A 95 -17.70 -2.01 2.85
N ILE A 96 -16.51 -2.28 3.39
CA ILE A 96 -15.26 -1.64 2.95
C ILE A 96 -14.93 -2.07 1.51
N THR A 97 -15.00 -3.37 1.22
CA THR A 97 -14.73 -3.92 -0.13
C THR A 97 -15.68 -3.35 -1.17
N ALA A 98 -16.98 -3.24 -0.84
CA ALA A 98 -17.97 -2.66 -1.75
C ALA A 98 -17.72 -1.17 -2.06
N ALA A 99 -17.00 -0.44 -1.20
CA ALA A 99 -16.67 0.96 -1.41
C ALA A 99 -15.53 1.19 -2.41
N VAL A 100 -14.73 0.16 -2.71
CA VAL A 100 -13.56 0.20 -3.60
C VAL A 100 -13.56 -0.97 -4.60
N PRO A 101 -14.54 -1.06 -5.51
CA PRO A 101 -14.76 -2.23 -6.37
C PRO A 101 -13.62 -2.53 -7.36
N GLU A 102 -12.72 -1.59 -7.59
CA GLU A 102 -11.56 -1.72 -8.50
C GLU A 102 -10.25 -2.04 -7.75
N THR A 103 -10.28 -2.10 -6.41
CA THR A 103 -9.12 -2.31 -5.56
C THR A 103 -9.20 -3.68 -4.91
N ASN A 104 -8.10 -4.42 -4.91
CA ASN A 104 -8.02 -5.69 -4.20
C ASN A 104 -8.04 -5.44 -2.68
N VAL A 105 -8.82 -6.20 -1.94
CA VAL A 105 -8.91 -6.09 -0.47
C VAL A 105 -8.55 -7.42 0.14
N GLU A 106 -7.53 -7.42 1.00
CA GLU A 106 -6.98 -8.62 1.63
C GLU A 106 -7.07 -8.52 3.15
N VAL A 107 -7.21 -9.68 3.79
CA VAL A 107 -7.20 -9.85 5.24
C VAL A 107 -6.37 -11.09 5.56
N PHE A 108 -5.39 -10.95 6.46
CA PHE A 108 -4.49 -12.02 6.91
C PHE A 108 -4.59 -12.24 8.42
#